data_AF-A0A6C2C5R9-F1
#
_entry.id   AF-A0A6C2C5R9-F1
#
_cell.length_a   1.000
_cell.length_b   1.000
_cell.length_c   1.000
_cell.angle_alpha   90.00
_cell.angle_beta   90.00
_cell.angle_gamma   90.00
#
_symmetry.space_group_name_H-M   'P 1'
#
loop_
_entity.id
_entity.type
_entity.pdbx_description
1 polymer ?
#
loop_
_entity_poly.entity_id
_entity_poly.type
_entity_poly.pdbx_seq_one_letter_code
_entity_poly.pdbx_strand_id
1 'polypeptide(L)' 'MAKTLAEYEMDIPATIALLNEAPETKVFFEELTPGYQREWARYIFGAKAVETKTRHIEQMKLILAAGYKSKRAYDQRPK' A
#
# COMPACT_ATOMS: atom_id res chain seq x y z
N MET A 1 -19.05 11.39 6.23
CA MET A 1 -18.88 10.11 5.51
C MET A 1 -17.41 9.75 5.47
N ALA A 2 -17.03 8.49 5.63
CA ALA A 2 -15.66 8.05 5.41
C ALA A 2 -15.41 7.93 3.89
N LYS A 3 -14.19 8.24 3.45
CA LYS A 3 -13.76 8.14 2.05
C LYS A 3 -14.00 6.70 1.53
N THR A 4 -14.64 6.57 0.37
CA THR A 4 -14.85 5.29 -0.31
C THR A 4 -13.55 4.75 -0.89
N LEU A 5 -13.48 3.45 -1.19
CA LEU A 5 -12.27 2.86 -1.79
C LEU A 5 -11.91 3.49 -3.14
N ALA A 6 -12.92 3.86 -3.94
CA ALA A 6 -12.71 4.47 -5.25
C ALA A 6 -11.99 5.82 -5.15
N GLU A 7 -12.33 6.64 -4.16
CA GLU A 7 -11.71 7.95 -3.98
C GLU A 7 -10.21 7.87 -3.62
N TYR A 8 -9.73 6.72 -3.11
CA TYR A 8 -8.30 6.51 -2.84
C TYR A 8 -7.44 6.35 -4.11
N GLU A 9 -8.07 6.31 -5.29
CA GLU A 9 -7.35 6.37 -6.57
C GLU A 9 -6.46 7.62 -6.67
N MET A 10 -6.94 8.75 -6.13
CA MET A 10 -6.20 10.01 -6.09
C MET A 10 -4.93 9.94 -5.24
N ASP A 11 -4.83 8.98 -4.33
CA ASP A 11 -3.67 8.81 -3.45
C ASP A 11 -2.66 7.79 -4.02
N ILE A 12 -2.95 7.14 -5.16
CA ILE A 12 -2.02 6.19 -5.79
C ILE A 12 -0.67 6.87 -6.13
N PRO A 13 -0.61 8.09 -6.72
CA PRO A 13 0.68 8.75 -6.98
C PRO A 13 1.49 9.02 -5.72
N ALA A 14 0.83 9.40 -4.62
CA ALA A 14 1.48 9.57 -3.33
C ALA A 14 1.95 8.22 -2.75
N THR A 15 1.21 7.14 -2.99
CA THR A 15 1.61 5.78 -2.60
C THR A 15 2.87 5.33 -3.36
N ILE A 16 2.93 5.60 -4.66
CA ILE A 16 4.10 5.33 -5.52
C ILE A 16 5.33 6.10 -5.02
N ALA A 17 5.15 7.38 -4.66
CA ALA A 17 6.26 8.22 -4.19
C ALA A 17 6.93 7.69 -2.92
N LEU A 18 6.18 6.99 -2.05
CA LEU A 18 6.71 6.34 -0.84
C LEU A 18 7.67 5.17 -1.13
N LEU A 19 7.71 4.71 -2.38
CA LEU A 19 8.53 3.59 -2.84
C LEU A 19 9.72 4.04 -3.71
N ASN A 20 9.97 5.35 -3.85
CA ASN A 20 11.05 5.86 -4.71
C ASN A 20 12.46 5.35 -4.32
N GLU A 21 12.67 5.00 -3.05
CA GLU A 21 13.93 4.43 -2.54
C GLU A 21 14.04 2.90 -2.71
N ALA A 22 12.98 2.25 -3.22
CA ALA A 22 12.91 0.81 -3.44
C ALA A 22 12.35 0.51 -4.85
N PRO A 23 13.16 0.64 -5.91
CA PRO A 23 12.70 0.61 -7.29
C PRO A 23 12.01 -0.70 -7.69
N GLU A 24 12.49 -1.86 -7.20
CA GLU A 24 11.85 -3.16 -7.47
C GLU A 24 10.46 -3.25 -6.85
N THR A 25 10.33 -2.81 -5.59
CA THR A 25 9.05 -2.74 -4.88
C THR A 25 8.08 -1.77 -5.54
N LYS A 26 8.60 -0.64 -6.05
CA LYS A 26 7.82 0.35 -6.79
C LYS A 26 7.26 -0.23 -8.09
N VAL A 27 8.10 -0.88 -8.90
CA VAL A 27 7.66 -1.54 -10.13
C VAL A 27 6.59 -2.59 -9.83
N PHE A 28 6.82 -3.46 -8.84
CA PHE A 28 5.84 -4.45 -8.44
C PHE A 28 4.49 -3.83 -8.02
N PHE A 29 4.52 -2.70 -7.30
CA PHE A 29 3.31 -1.97 -6.94
C PHE A 29 2.59 -1.38 -8.15
N GLU A 30 3.33 -0.80 -9.11
CA GLU A 30 2.78 -0.19 -10.33
C GLU A 30 2.12 -1.24 -11.24
N GLU A 31 2.59 -2.49 -11.21
CA GLU A 31 1.98 -3.63 -11.93
C GLU A 31 0.72 -4.21 -11.26
N LEU A 32 0.44 -3.85 -10.00
CA LEU A 32 -0.78 -4.30 -9.34
C LEU A 32 -2.02 -3.71 -10.03
N THR A 33 -3.11 -4.48 -10.06
CA THR A 33 -4.40 -3.94 -10.51
C THR A 33 -4.81 -2.72 -9.69
N PRO A 34 -5.54 -1.75 -10.24
CA PRO A 34 -5.98 -0.55 -9.51
C PRO A 34 -6.75 -0.83 -8.21
N GLY A 35 -7.39 -2.00 -8.09
CA GLY A 35 -8.00 -2.46 -6.84
C GLY A 35 -6.99 -2.53 -5.67
N TYR A 36 -5.90 -3.28 -5.85
CA TYR A 36 -4.87 -3.43 -4.80
C TYR A 36 -4.13 -2.12 -4.51
N GLN A 37 -3.87 -1.30 -5.54
CA GLN A 37 -3.25 0.02 -5.34
C GLN A 37 -4.11 0.91 -4.45
N ARG A 38 -5.43 0.94 -4.70
CA ARG A 38 -6.39 1.67 -3.84
C ARG A 38 -6.48 1.09 -2.43
N GLU A 39 -6.37 -0.22 -2.26
CA GLU A 39 -6.35 -0.84 -0.93
C GLU A 39 -5.13 -0.42 -0.11
N TRP A 40 -3.94 -0.36 -0.74
CA TRP A 40 -2.73 0.14 -0.08
C TRP A 40 -2.81 1.63 0.23
N ALA A 41 -3.28 2.43 -0.73
CA ALA A 41 -3.54 3.85 -0.52
C ALA A 41 -4.52 4.08 0.65
N ARG A 42 -5.61 3.31 0.72
CA ARG A 42 -6.55 3.33 1.86
C ARG A 42 -5.88 2.93 3.16
N TYR A 43 -5.06 1.87 3.15
CA TYR A 43 -4.37 1.41 4.34
C TYR A 43 -3.51 2.54 4.93
N ILE A 44 -2.72 3.24 4.10
CA ILE A 44 -1.84 4.33 4.53
C ILE A 44 -2.65 5.60 4.85
N PHE A 45 -3.35 6.16 3.86
CA PHE A 45 -3.96 7.49 3.96
C PHE A 45 -5.29 7.50 4.73
N GLY A 46 -5.88 6.33 4.99
CA GLY A 46 -7.03 6.18 5.88
C GLY A 46 -6.70 6.28 7.36
N ALA A 47 -5.44 6.08 7.75
CA ALA A 47 -5.00 6.29 9.14
C ALA A 47 -4.93 7.79 9.46
N LYS A 48 -5.46 8.22 10.61
CA LYS A 48 -5.43 9.64 11.01
C LYS A 48 -4.12 10.04 11.70
N ALA A 49 -3.58 9.15 12.54
CA ALA A 49 -2.36 9.41 13.29
C ALA A 49 -1.10 9.20 12.44
N VAL A 50 -0.14 10.12 12.54
CA VAL A 50 1.12 10.07 11.78
C VAL A 50 1.90 8.79 12.07
N GLU A 51 2.04 8.40 13.35
CA GLU A 51 2.72 7.16 13.72
C GLU A 51 2.10 5.91 13.08
N THR A 52 0.77 5.88 12.96
CA THR A 52 0.07 4.74 12.32
C THR A 52 0.33 4.73 10.83
N LYS A 53 0.31 5.91 10.17
CA LYS A 53 0.70 6.03 8.76
C LYS A 53 2.11 5.51 8.54
N THR A 54 3.08 5.93 9.36
CA THR A 54 4.48 5.47 9.27
C THR A 54 4.57 3.94 9.40
N ARG A 55 3.91 3.34 10.40
CA ARG A 55 3.88 1.87 10.55
C ARG A 55 3.27 1.17 9.33
N HIS A 56 2.20 1.72 8.77
CA HIS A 56 1.55 1.16 7.59
C HIS A 56 2.43 1.24 6.34
N ILE A 57 3.18 2.32 6.16
CA ILE A 57 4.14 2.50 5.06
C ILE A 57 5.25 1.44 5.15
N GLU A 58 5.86 1.30 6.33
CA GLU A 58 6.92 0.31 6.54
C GLU A 58 6.41 -1.13 6.34
N GLN A 59 5.19 -1.41 6.81
CA GLN A 59 4.56 -2.69 6.57
C GLN A 59 4.25 -2.93 5.09
N MET A 60 3.76 -1.93 4.35
CA MET A 60 3.55 -2.03 2.90
C MET A 60 4.86 -2.37 2.18
N LYS A 61 5.94 -1.63 2.47
CA LYS A 61 7.27 -1.87 1.87
C LYS A 61 7.73 -3.31 2.10
N LEU A 62 7.65 -3.79 3.34
CA LEU A 62 8.04 -5.15 3.71
C LEU A 62 7.23 -6.20 2.95
N ILE A 63 5.91 -6.00 2.86
CA ILE A 63 4.99 -6.95 2.25
C ILE A 63 5.15 -7.03 0.73
N LEU A 64 5.29 -5.87 0.08
CA LEU A 64 5.54 -5.79 -1.35
C LEU A 64 6.92 -6.36 -1.71
N ALA A 65 7.95 -6.08 -0.91
CA ALA A 65 9.29 -6.66 -1.10
C ALA A 65 9.29 -8.20 -0.95
N ALA A 66 8.36 -8.75 -0.16
CA ALA A 66 8.14 -10.18 -0.05
C ALA A 66 7.30 -10.78 -1.21
N GLY A 67 6.90 -9.97 -2.20
CA GLY A 67 6.15 -10.41 -3.39
C GLY A 67 4.64 -10.54 -3.19
N TYR A 68 4.07 -9.98 -2.11
CA TYR A 68 2.65 -10.10 -1.81
C TYR A 68 1.87 -8.86 -2.24
N LYS A 69 0.85 -9.07 -3.08
CA LYS A 69 -0.03 -8.00 -3.61
C LYS A 69 -0.88 -7.26 -2.57
N SER A 70 -1.08 -7.83 -1.38
CA SER A 70 -1.89 -7.23 -0.33
C SER A 70 -1.47 -7.69 1.06
N LYS A 71 -1.80 -6.89 2.08
CA LYS A 71 -1.64 -7.29 3.48
C LYS A 71 -2.34 -8.61 3.79
N ARG A 72 -3.55 -8.82 3.27
CA ARG A 72 -4.29 -10.07 3.47
C ARG A 72 -3.56 -11.28 2.89
N ALA A 73 -3.02 -11.17 1.67
CA ALA A 73 -2.25 -12.25 1.07
C ALA A 73 -1.01 -12.60 1.91
N TYR A 74 -0.35 -11.59 2.46
CA TYR A 74 0.77 -11.77 3.37
C TYR A 74 0.34 -12.44 4.68
N ASP A 75 -0.72 -11.97 5.33
CA ASP A 75 -1.21 -12.51 6.60
C ASP A 75 -1.66 -13.98 6.48
N GLN A 76 -2.09 -14.41 5.28
CA GLN A 76 -2.54 -15.77 4.98
C GLN A 76 -1.43 -16.71 4.50
N ARG A 77 -0.18 -16.23 4.40
CA ARG A 77 0.94 -17.06 3.97
C ARG A 77 1.19 -18.22 4.95
N PRO A 78 1.60 -19.41 4.47
CA PRO A 78 2.06 -20.47 5.35
C PRO A 78 3.24 -19.97 6.21
N LYS A 79 3.22 -20.33 7.51
CA LYS A 79 4.27 -19.96 8.46
C LYS A 79 5.50 -20.84 8.30
#